data_AF-A0A068X0H2-F1
#
_entry.id   AF-A0A068X0H2-F1
#
_cell.length_a   1.000
_cell.length_b   1.000
_cell.length_c   1.000
_cell.angle_alpha   90.00
_cell.angle_beta   90.00
_cell.angle_gamma   90.00
#
_symmetry.space_group_name_H-M   'P 1'
#
loop_
_entity.id
_entity.type
_entity.pdbx_description
1 polymer ?
#
loop_
_entity_poly.entity_id
_entity_poly.type
_entity_poly.pdbx_seq_one_letter_code
_entity_poly.pdbx_strand_id
1 'polypeptide(L)'
;MTSSLSQRKKVEKLNLGGSESSDEEVSAVNKNPPLHVDDEDEYNEEWEKFFKPSADSDGAYSSELLQNINEAKSVVAEEMSEYCGSLPDLDDFKAVDDFEELPDELKNHIRLLKDVLSHYRSGPLPKTIKMLPHLTGYDSLLEMLSPLEWTSHAYPRIVKVFASKGGDQASHFYEDYLLPKVRNDIAENGRLCVHLFEALIASLFRIREFLAAIFYPWIKEKGVILAHLIKKASIRAHFSAVALSLTCEEDFSIPRSMVIEAIINKRYFLPEDAVARLVAYFASFDNANCSMYFTSEGRMPLTWFKSLLSFLEFYREGVRPEEREQLVRLCRRHEHPSITPEIRALIGLIPTTTQPST
;
A
#
# COMPACT_ATOMS: atom_id res chain seq x y z
N MET A 1 -1.87 54.41 -26.25
CA MET A 1 -1.07 53.72 -25.22
C MET A 1 -1.73 52.38 -24.97
N THR A 2 -1.24 51.36 -25.68
CA THR A 2 -1.86 50.04 -25.87
C THR A 2 -1.06 49.01 -25.09
N SER A 3 -1.69 48.33 -24.13
CA SER A 3 -1.13 47.16 -23.45
C SER A 3 -1.70 45.91 -24.12
N SER A 4 -0.85 45.13 -24.81
CA SER A 4 -1.20 43.82 -25.34
C SER A 4 -0.52 42.73 -24.51
N LEU A 5 -1.33 41.87 -23.91
CA LEU A 5 -0.91 40.65 -23.24
C LEU A 5 -0.72 39.56 -24.30
N SER A 6 0.52 39.07 -24.41
CA SER A 6 0.93 38.01 -25.31
C SER A 6 0.44 36.64 -24.79
N GLN A 7 -0.45 35.99 -25.54
CA GLN A 7 -0.91 34.62 -25.29
C GLN A 7 0.18 33.61 -25.70
N ARG A 8 0.58 32.73 -24.77
CA ARG A 8 1.48 31.60 -25.02
C ARG A 8 0.79 30.54 -25.90
N LYS A 9 1.43 30.18 -27.03
CA LYS A 9 0.99 29.13 -27.97
C LYS A 9 1.13 27.73 -27.35
N LYS A 10 0.08 26.91 -27.51
CA LYS A 10 0.03 25.47 -27.20
C LYS A 10 0.61 24.69 -28.39
N VAL A 11 1.53 23.76 -28.13
CA VAL A 11 2.16 22.90 -29.15
C VAL A 11 1.22 21.73 -29.49
N GLU A 12 0.97 21.51 -30.78
CA GLU A 12 0.16 20.41 -31.34
C GLU A 12 0.94 19.09 -31.34
N LYS A 13 0.26 17.98 -31.05
CA LYS A 13 0.78 16.62 -31.25
C LYS A 13 0.52 16.17 -32.69
N LEU A 14 1.58 15.74 -33.39
CA LEU A 14 1.52 15.16 -34.72
C LEU A 14 1.05 13.70 -34.65
N ASN A 15 0.08 13.36 -35.51
CA ASN A 15 -0.54 12.06 -35.64
C ASN A 15 0.07 11.34 -36.87
N LEU A 16 0.60 10.12 -36.70
CA LEU A 16 1.07 9.25 -37.78
C LEU A 16 0.12 8.04 -37.85
N GLY A 17 -0.72 7.97 -38.90
CA GLY A 17 -1.44 6.75 -39.29
C GLY A 17 -0.61 5.91 -40.27
N GLY A 18 -0.83 4.63 -40.51
CA GLY A 18 -1.77 3.63 -40.00
C GLY A 18 -1.68 2.38 -40.89
N SER A 19 -1.89 1.17 -40.36
CA SER A 19 -2.39 0.03 -41.14
C SER A 19 -3.18 -0.94 -40.24
N GLU A 20 -4.39 -1.22 -40.71
CA GLU A 20 -5.57 -1.90 -40.17
C GLU A 20 -5.37 -3.24 -39.43
N SER A 21 -6.10 -3.40 -38.31
CA SER A 21 -6.91 -4.60 -38.02
C SER A 21 -8.01 -4.23 -37.02
N SER A 22 -9.23 -4.68 -37.31
CA SER A 22 -10.49 -4.39 -36.65
C SER A 22 -10.56 -4.84 -35.18
N ASP A 23 -11.07 -3.97 -34.30
CA ASP A 23 -12.07 -4.29 -33.26
C ASP A 23 -12.64 -2.98 -32.68
N GLU A 24 -13.93 -3.01 -32.34
CA GLU A 24 -14.77 -1.86 -31.98
C GLU A 24 -14.29 -1.11 -30.72
N GLU A 25 -13.91 0.17 -30.85
CA GLU A 25 -13.66 1.07 -29.72
C GLU A 25 -14.92 1.88 -29.36
N VAL A 26 -15.46 1.63 -28.17
CA VAL A 26 -16.35 2.55 -27.44
C VAL A 26 -15.53 3.72 -26.90
N SER A 27 -15.84 4.93 -27.35
CA SER A 27 -15.21 6.17 -26.94
C SER A 27 -15.58 6.54 -25.49
N ALA A 28 -14.66 6.29 -24.56
CA ALA A 28 -14.73 6.84 -23.20
C ALA A 28 -13.70 7.97 -23.05
N VAL A 29 -14.23 9.19 -22.99
CA VAL A 29 -13.52 10.45 -22.75
C VAL A 29 -12.63 10.35 -21.50
N ASN A 30 -11.31 10.49 -21.69
CA ASN A 30 -10.34 10.71 -20.62
C ASN A 30 -10.63 12.04 -19.91
N LYS A 31 -11.44 12.00 -18.84
CA LYS A 31 -11.50 13.07 -17.85
C LYS A 31 -10.35 12.86 -16.87
N ASN A 32 -9.44 13.83 -16.79
CA ASN A 32 -8.45 13.92 -15.73
C ASN A 32 -9.16 13.79 -14.36
N PRO A 33 -8.67 12.98 -13.41
CA PRO A 33 -9.18 13.03 -12.05
C PRO A 33 -8.91 14.44 -11.49
N PRO A 34 -9.88 15.07 -10.80
CA PRO A 34 -9.66 16.35 -10.17
C PRO A 34 -8.57 16.22 -9.10
N LEU A 35 -7.76 17.28 -8.96
CA LEU A 35 -6.89 17.46 -7.80
C LEU A 35 -7.73 17.27 -6.54
N HIS A 36 -7.28 16.36 -5.68
CA HIS A 36 -7.87 16.14 -4.37
C HIS A 36 -7.70 17.45 -3.58
N VAL A 37 -8.81 18.09 -3.28
CA VAL A 37 -8.88 19.06 -2.19
C VAL A 37 -8.79 18.24 -0.90
N ASP A 38 -8.04 18.75 0.06
CA ASP A 38 -7.90 18.16 1.39
C ASP A 38 -9.25 18.17 2.10
N ASP A 39 -10.00 17.08 1.99
CA ASP A 39 -11.26 16.87 2.71
C ASP A 39 -10.99 16.20 4.08
N GLU A 40 -10.03 16.72 4.85
CA GLU A 40 -9.98 16.45 6.30
C GLU A 40 -11.14 17.18 7.01
N ASP A 41 -11.52 18.37 6.52
CA ASP A 41 -12.54 19.20 7.17
C ASP A 41 -13.98 18.70 6.92
N GLU A 42 -14.32 18.12 5.77
CA GLU A 42 -15.69 17.68 5.49
C GLU A 42 -16.07 16.40 6.28
N TYR A 43 -15.10 15.47 6.46
CA TYR A 43 -15.29 14.35 7.37
C TYR A 43 -15.27 14.81 8.84
N ASN A 44 -14.44 15.77 9.22
CA ASN A 44 -14.39 16.26 10.60
C ASN A 44 -15.61 17.11 10.96
N GLU A 45 -16.19 17.89 10.04
CA GLU A 45 -17.40 18.70 10.26
C GLU A 45 -18.67 17.86 10.34
N GLU A 46 -18.80 16.78 9.55
CA GLU A 46 -19.92 15.83 9.69
C GLU A 46 -19.81 15.00 10.98
N TRP A 47 -18.60 14.60 11.37
CA TRP A 47 -18.34 13.93 12.65
C TRP A 47 -18.51 14.85 13.86
N GLU A 48 -18.11 16.14 13.78
CA GLU A 48 -18.34 17.12 14.84
C GLU A 48 -19.81 17.57 14.93
N LYS A 49 -20.56 17.63 13.82
CA LYS A 49 -22.01 17.86 13.85
C LYS A 49 -22.76 16.70 14.49
N PHE A 50 -22.30 15.47 14.31
CA PHE A 50 -22.88 14.30 14.94
C PHE A 50 -22.64 14.26 16.46
N PHE A 51 -21.56 14.89 16.94
CA PHE A 51 -21.16 14.86 18.35
C PHE A 51 -21.28 16.17 19.13
N LYS A 52 -21.63 17.33 18.55
CA LYS A 52 -21.77 18.57 19.33
C LYS A 52 -22.86 18.44 20.40
N PRO A 53 -22.50 18.38 21.70
CA PRO A 53 -23.45 18.61 22.77
C PRO A 53 -23.71 20.13 22.75
N SER A 54 -24.97 20.55 22.80
CA SER A 54 -25.25 21.94 23.14
C SER A 54 -24.56 22.23 24.48
N ALA A 55 -23.58 23.13 24.46
CA ALA A 55 -22.93 23.62 25.66
C ALA A 55 -23.99 24.24 26.58
N ASP A 56 -24.19 23.62 27.75
CA ASP A 56 -24.51 24.25 29.04
C ASP A 56 -24.77 23.16 30.12
N SER A 57 -23.72 22.50 30.63
CA SER A 57 -23.58 21.95 32.01
C SER A 57 -22.46 20.88 32.09
N ASP A 58 -21.23 21.37 32.26
CA ASP A 58 -19.99 20.71 31.87
C ASP A 58 -19.42 19.68 32.89
N GLY A 59 -20.27 18.79 33.43
CA GLY A 59 -19.78 17.73 34.33
C GLY A 59 -20.74 16.57 34.58
N ALA A 60 -22.04 16.81 34.46
CA ALA A 60 -23.05 15.75 34.55
C ALA A 60 -23.11 14.94 33.24
N TYR A 61 -23.01 15.62 32.08
CA TYR A 61 -23.12 14.96 30.78
C TYR A 61 -21.92 14.08 30.43
N SER A 62 -20.69 14.46 30.81
CA SER A 62 -19.50 13.63 30.56
C SER A 62 -19.48 12.38 31.44
N SER A 63 -19.95 12.48 32.68
CA SER A 63 -20.09 11.34 33.59
C SER A 63 -21.24 10.42 33.17
N GLU A 64 -22.37 10.98 32.76
CA GLU A 64 -23.50 10.24 32.19
C GLU A 64 -23.15 9.58 30.84
N LEU A 65 -22.38 10.23 29.97
CA LEU A 65 -21.92 9.64 28.70
C LEU A 65 -20.93 8.50 28.95
N LEU A 66 -19.99 8.65 29.89
CA LEU A 66 -19.09 7.57 30.27
C LEU A 66 -19.83 6.41 30.94
N GLN A 67 -20.86 6.71 31.73
CA GLN A 67 -21.74 5.72 32.34
C GLN A 67 -22.55 4.99 31.28
N ASN A 68 -23.17 5.70 30.33
CA ASN A 68 -23.91 5.14 29.21
C ASN A 68 -23.02 4.32 28.26
N ILE A 69 -21.76 4.71 28.06
CA ILE A 69 -20.78 3.93 27.28
C ILE A 69 -20.40 2.65 28.04
N ASN A 70 -20.21 2.71 29.35
CA ASN A 70 -19.91 1.53 30.16
C ASN A 70 -21.11 0.60 30.31
N GLU A 71 -22.31 1.16 30.41
CA GLU A 71 -23.58 0.42 30.45
C GLU A 71 -23.86 -0.19 29.08
N ALA A 72 -23.62 0.51 27.97
CA ALA A 72 -23.66 -0.07 26.63
C ALA A 72 -22.61 -1.16 26.42
N LYS A 73 -21.39 -1.02 26.97
CA LYS A 73 -20.38 -2.10 26.96
C LYS A 73 -20.83 -3.30 27.80
N SER A 74 -21.49 -3.06 28.94
CA SER A 74 -22.02 -4.11 29.81
C SER A 74 -23.21 -4.82 29.19
N VAL A 75 -24.15 -4.10 28.58
CA VAL A 75 -25.30 -4.66 27.84
C VAL A 75 -24.82 -5.42 26.61
N VAL A 76 -23.81 -4.90 25.89
CA VAL A 76 -23.18 -5.68 24.81
C VAL A 76 -22.49 -6.91 25.38
N ALA A 77 -21.82 -6.86 26.53
CA ALA A 77 -21.23 -8.04 27.16
C ALA A 77 -22.29 -9.06 27.63
N GLU A 78 -23.41 -8.61 28.20
CA GLU A 78 -24.54 -9.44 28.63
C GLU A 78 -25.30 -10.03 27.44
N GLU A 79 -25.65 -9.25 26.42
CA GLU A 79 -26.27 -9.74 25.17
C GLU A 79 -25.32 -10.67 24.40
N MET A 80 -24.01 -10.42 24.46
CA MET A 80 -22.98 -11.33 23.94
C MET A 80 -22.90 -12.63 24.76
N SER A 81 -23.22 -12.61 26.05
CA SER A 81 -23.26 -13.80 26.91
C SER A 81 -24.58 -14.59 26.78
N GLU A 82 -25.71 -13.92 26.55
CA GLU A 82 -27.03 -14.56 26.39
C GLU A 82 -27.22 -15.16 24.99
N TYR A 83 -26.59 -14.59 23.97
CA TYR A 83 -26.70 -15.08 22.58
C TYR A 83 -25.58 -16.07 22.19
N CYS A 84 -24.42 -16.02 22.86
CA CYS A 84 -23.46 -17.12 22.84
C CYS A 84 -23.92 -18.14 23.88
N GLY A 85 -24.68 -19.15 23.46
CA GLY A 85 -24.83 -20.34 24.31
C GLY A 85 -23.46 -20.77 24.81
N SER A 86 -23.30 -20.75 26.15
CA SER A 86 -22.13 -21.17 26.92
C SER A 86 -20.82 -21.25 26.11
N LEU A 87 -20.27 -20.10 25.72
CA LEU A 87 -18.84 -20.05 25.43
C LEU A 87 -18.12 -20.12 26.79
N PRO A 88 -17.17 -21.04 26.99
CA PRO A 88 -16.28 -20.98 28.16
C PRO A 88 -15.62 -19.61 28.24
N ASP A 89 -15.46 -19.09 29.46
CA ASP A 89 -14.87 -17.77 29.73
C ASP A 89 -13.56 -17.61 28.94
N LEU A 90 -13.57 -16.67 27.99
CA LEU A 90 -12.48 -16.46 27.03
C LEU A 90 -11.21 -15.85 27.66
N ASP A 91 -11.23 -15.57 28.96
CA ASP A 91 -10.09 -15.04 29.73
C ASP A 91 -9.16 -16.13 30.29
N ASP A 92 -9.55 -17.42 30.20
CA ASP A 92 -8.74 -18.57 30.63
C ASP A 92 -7.67 -18.98 29.59
N PHE A 93 -7.56 -18.24 28.47
CA PHE A 93 -6.59 -18.49 27.39
C PHE A 93 -5.14 -18.12 27.74
N LYS A 94 -4.86 -17.66 28.97
CA LYS A 94 -3.55 -17.12 29.35
C LYS A 94 -2.40 -18.13 29.44
N ALA A 95 -2.63 -19.43 29.35
CA ALA A 95 -1.58 -20.40 29.68
C ALA A 95 -1.70 -21.79 29.04
N VAL A 96 -2.40 -21.95 27.91
CA VAL A 96 -2.54 -23.26 27.26
C VAL A 96 -1.99 -23.21 25.84
N ASP A 97 -0.69 -23.48 25.72
CA ASP A 97 -0.02 -23.66 24.42
C ASP A 97 -0.36 -25.02 23.78
N ASP A 98 -0.93 -25.96 24.55
CA ASP A 98 -1.21 -27.31 24.08
C ASP A 98 -2.71 -27.52 23.79
N PHE A 99 -3.03 -27.71 22.50
CA PHE A 99 -4.39 -27.98 22.02
C PHE A 99 -5.06 -29.15 22.77
N GLU A 100 -4.27 -30.10 23.27
CA GLU A 100 -4.73 -31.28 24.01
C GLU A 100 -5.18 -30.99 25.45
N GLU A 101 -4.79 -29.87 26.04
CA GLU A 101 -5.17 -29.49 27.40
C GLU A 101 -6.46 -28.67 27.46
N LEU A 102 -6.96 -28.20 26.31
CA LEU A 102 -8.18 -27.41 26.24
C LEU A 102 -9.45 -28.23 26.56
N PRO A 103 -10.52 -27.59 27.07
CA PRO A 103 -11.82 -28.23 27.25
C PRO A 103 -12.35 -28.84 25.94
N ASP A 104 -12.98 -30.01 26.04
CA ASP A 104 -13.45 -30.76 24.85
C ASP A 104 -14.45 -29.98 24.00
N GLU A 105 -15.28 -29.15 24.62
CA GLU A 105 -16.22 -28.25 23.92
C GLU A 105 -15.47 -27.25 23.03
N LEU A 106 -14.40 -26.65 23.55
CA LEU A 106 -13.59 -25.69 22.82
C LEU A 106 -12.79 -26.35 21.71
N LYS A 107 -12.22 -27.54 21.95
CA LYS A 107 -11.57 -28.36 20.91
C LYS A 107 -12.52 -28.65 19.76
N ASN A 108 -13.75 -29.05 20.07
CA ASN A 108 -14.77 -29.34 19.07
C ASN A 108 -15.17 -28.07 18.29
N HIS A 109 -15.26 -26.92 18.96
CA HIS A 109 -15.51 -25.64 18.30
C HIS A 109 -14.38 -25.23 17.36
N ILE A 110 -13.11 -25.35 17.79
CA ILE A 110 -11.94 -25.05 16.95
C ILE A 110 -11.91 -25.98 15.74
N ARG A 111 -12.14 -27.29 15.91
CA ARG A 111 -12.22 -28.26 14.81
C ARG A 111 -13.31 -27.89 13.80
N LEU A 112 -14.48 -27.47 14.27
CA LEU A 112 -15.55 -27.00 13.41
C LEU A 112 -15.14 -25.73 12.64
N LEU A 113 -14.51 -24.77 13.30
CA LEU A 113 -14.03 -23.55 12.65
C LEU A 113 -12.97 -23.84 11.58
N LYS A 114 -12.05 -24.79 11.82
CA LYS A 114 -11.09 -25.24 10.81
C LYS A 114 -11.78 -25.76 9.57
N ASP A 115 -12.74 -26.68 9.75
CA ASP A 115 -13.47 -27.30 8.64
C ASP A 115 -14.26 -26.26 7.82
N VAL A 116 -14.87 -25.29 8.52
CA VAL A 116 -15.56 -24.16 7.87
C VAL A 116 -14.58 -23.32 7.04
N LEU A 117 -13.39 -23.00 7.57
CA LEU A 117 -12.41 -22.15 6.90
C LEU A 117 -11.66 -22.86 5.76
N SER A 118 -11.48 -24.18 5.85
CA SER A 118 -10.89 -25.02 4.79
C SER A 118 -11.85 -25.25 3.61
N HIS A 119 -13.16 -25.07 3.82
CA HIS A 119 -14.18 -25.18 2.77
C HIS A 119 -14.87 -23.84 2.46
N TYR A 120 -14.39 -22.75 3.05
CA TYR A 120 -15.02 -21.45 2.92
C TYR A 120 -15.00 -20.95 1.47
N ARG A 121 -16.14 -20.42 1.01
CA ARG A 121 -16.28 -19.83 -0.34
C ARG A 121 -16.96 -18.46 -0.31
N SER A 122 -18.04 -18.33 0.44
CA SER A 122 -18.83 -17.11 0.56
C SER A 122 -19.67 -17.15 1.86
N GLY A 123 -20.39 -16.07 2.15
CA GLY A 123 -21.25 -15.98 3.35
C GLY A 123 -20.59 -15.30 4.55
N PRO A 124 -21.31 -14.98 5.63
CA PRO A 124 -20.73 -14.30 6.78
C PRO A 124 -19.66 -15.18 7.45
N LEU A 125 -18.57 -14.56 7.92
CA LEU A 125 -17.62 -15.26 8.79
C LEU A 125 -18.27 -15.57 10.16
N PRO A 126 -17.94 -16.72 10.78
CA PRO A 126 -18.35 -17.02 12.14
C PRO A 126 -17.99 -15.90 13.12
N LYS A 127 -18.84 -15.65 14.12
CA LYS A 127 -18.63 -14.58 15.11
C LYS A 127 -17.29 -14.72 15.83
N THR A 128 -16.90 -15.95 16.21
CA THR A 128 -15.61 -16.24 16.85
C THR A 128 -14.42 -15.75 16.02
N ILE A 129 -14.44 -15.98 14.69
CA ILE A 129 -13.37 -15.51 13.80
C ILE A 129 -13.35 -13.98 13.68
N LYS A 130 -14.52 -13.34 13.69
CA LYS A 130 -14.60 -11.87 13.68
C LYS A 130 -14.06 -11.25 14.97
N MET A 131 -14.27 -11.91 16.10
CA MET A 131 -13.79 -11.46 17.41
C MET A 131 -12.33 -11.81 17.67
N LEU A 132 -11.75 -12.72 16.89
CA LEU A 132 -10.40 -13.25 17.10
C LEU A 132 -9.33 -12.17 17.38
N PRO A 133 -9.22 -11.05 16.62
CA PRO A 133 -8.19 -10.04 16.89
C PRO A 133 -8.39 -9.24 18.19
N HIS A 134 -9.56 -9.35 18.82
CA HIS A 134 -9.89 -8.66 20.06
C HIS A 134 -9.66 -9.54 21.30
N LEU A 135 -9.40 -10.84 21.12
CA LEU A 135 -9.18 -11.77 22.20
C LEU A 135 -7.76 -11.63 22.79
N THR A 136 -7.67 -11.86 24.09
CA THR A 136 -6.40 -12.10 24.79
C THR A 136 -5.89 -13.49 24.36
N GLY A 137 -4.61 -13.63 23.99
CA GLY A 137 -4.07 -14.89 23.46
C GLY A 137 -4.56 -15.24 22.04
N TYR A 138 -4.87 -14.23 21.21
CA TYR A 138 -5.33 -14.44 19.83
C TYR A 138 -4.32 -15.20 18.96
N ASP A 139 -3.04 -15.09 19.28
CA ASP A 139 -1.91 -15.70 18.60
C ASP A 139 -1.95 -17.23 18.71
N SER A 140 -2.05 -17.78 19.92
CA SER A 140 -2.17 -19.22 20.14
C SER A 140 -3.44 -19.77 19.48
N LEU A 141 -4.58 -19.05 19.61
CA LEU A 141 -5.83 -19.47 18.98
C LEU A 141 -5.77 -19.42 17.45
N LEU A 142 -5.11 -18.40 16.89
CA LEU A 142 -4.92 -18.27 15.45
C LEU A 142 -4.04 -19.40 14.91
N GLU A 143 -2.94 -19.72 15.59
CA GLU A 143 -2.07 -20.85 15.24
C GLU A 143 -2.85 -22.17 15.29
N MET A 144 -3.62 -22.37 16.37
CA MET A 144 -4.49 -23.53 16.52
C MET A 144 -5.51 -23.65 15.41
N LEU A 145 -5.93 -22.58 14.72
CA LEU A 145 -6.87 -22.63 13.59
C LEU A 145 -6.20 -22.99 12.24
N SER A 146 -4.88 -23.19 12.23
CA SER A 146 -4.08 -23.59 11.06
C SER A 146 -4.33 -22.71 9.82
N PRO A 147 -3.99 -21.40 9.84
CA PRO A 147 -4.42 -20.45 8.82
C PRO A 147 -3.92 -20.74 7.41
N LEU A 148 -2.76 -21.40 7.31
CA LEU A 148 -2.17 -21.78 6.02
C LEU A 148 -3.02 -22.81 5.26
N GLU A 149 -3.90 -23.56 5.94
CA GLU A 149 -4.79 -24.55 5.32
C GLU A 149 -6.12 -23.94 4.85
N TRP A 150 -6.40 -22.69 5.19
CA TRP A 150 -7.64 -22.04 4.78
C TRP A 150 -7.72 -21.84 3.26
N THR A 151 -8.96 -21.76 2.74
CA THR A 151 -9.16 -21.42 1.34
C THR A 151 -8.73 -19.99 1.06
N SER A 152 -8.25 -19.73 -0.17
CA SER A 152 -7.93 -18.38 -0.62
C SER A 152 -9.13 -17.41 -0.55
N HIS A 153 -10.37 -17.91 -0.56
CA HIS A 153 -11.59 -17.11 -0.46
C HIS A 153 -11.81 -16.50 0.92
N ALA A 154 -11.25 -17.11 1.98
CA ALA A 154 -11.40 -16.63 3.35
C ALA A 154 -10.53 -15.37 3.62
N TYR A 155 -9.33 -15.35 3.03
CA TYR A 155 -8.31 -14.32 3.27
C TYR A 155 -8.78 -12.87 3.07
N PRO A 156 -9.48 -12.48 1.97
CA PRO A 156 -9.97 -11.11 1.81
C PRO A 156 -10.82 -10.61 2.99
N ARG A 157 -11.60 -11.50 3.61
CA ARG A 157 -12.52 -11.15 4.69
C ARG A 157 -11.80 -11.15 6.03
N ILE A 158 -10.94 -12.12 6.26
CA ILE A 158 -10.15 -12.22 7.49
C ILE A 158 -9.14 -11.09 7.57
N VAL A 159 -8.48 -10.73 6.46
CA VAL A 159 -7.61 -9.54 6.40
C VAL A 159 -8.37 -8.28 6.81
N LYS A 160 -9.62 -8.10 6.38
CA LYS A 160 -10.44 -6.94 6.80
C LYS A 160 -10.72 -6.95 8.30
N VAL A 161 -10.96 -8.12 8.89
CA VAL A 161 -11.16 -8.29 10.35
C VAL A 161 -9.89 -7.89 11.12
N PHE A 162 -8.72 -8.40 10.73
CA PHE A 162 -7.46 -8.00 11.35
C PHE A 162 -7.10 -6.53 11.07
N ALA A 163 -7.36 -6.04 9.86
CA ALA A 163 -7.15 -4.64 9.49
C ALA A 163 -8.04 -3.70 10.31
N SER A 164 -9.28 -4.08 10.66
CA SER A 164 -10.11 -3.25 11.52
C SER A 164 -9.50 -3.05 12.90
N LYS A 165 -8.91 -4.10 13.48
CA LYS A 165 -8.20 -4.03 14.77
C LYS A 165 -6.91 -3.21 14.67
N GLY A 166 -6.09 -3.45 13.64
CA GLY A 166 -4.79 -2.81 13.44
C GLY A 166 -3.74 -3.19 14.48
N GLY A 167 -2.60 -2.51 14.45
CA GLY A 167 -1.52 -2.70 15.43
C GLY A 167 -0.79 -4.03 15.27
N ASP A 168 -0.33 -4.59 16.39
CA ASP A 168 0.49 -5.80 16.41
C ASP A 168 -0.30 -7.02 15.89
N GLN A 169 -1.61 -7.09 16.16
CA GLN A 169 -2.48 -8.16 15.65
C GLN A 169 -2.49 -8.23 14.13
N ALA A 170 -2.61 -7.07 13.47
CA ALA A 170 -2.62 -7.01 12.02
C ALA A 170 -1.22 -7.32 11.45
N SER A 171 -0.16 -6.76 12.05
CA SER A 171 1.22 -6.98 11.63
C SER A 171 1.60 -8.47 11.71
N HIS A 172 1.31 -9.12 12.84
CA HIS A 172 1.51 -10.55 13.04
C HIS A 172 0.74 -11.39 12.01
N PHE A 173 -0.56 -11.10 11.79
CA PHE A 173 -1.34 -11.82 10.79
C PHE A 173 -0.77 -11.67 9.37
N TYR A 174 -0.26 -10.49 9.05
CA TYR A 174 0.31 -10.17 7.74
C TYR A 174 1.64 -10.88 7.50
N GLU A 175 2.53 -10.86 8.49
CA GLU A 175 3.88 -11.42 8.42
C GLU A 175 3.86 -12.95 8.42
N ASP A 176 3.10 -13.56 9.34
CA ASP A 176 3.21 -15.01 9.61
C ASP A 176 2.22 -15.86 8.80
N TYR A 177 1.15 -15.25 8.28
CA TYR A 177 0.09 -16.02 7.60
C TYR A 177 -0.26 -15.51 6.20
N LEU A 178 -0.52 -14.21 6.02
CA LEU A 178 -0.88 -13.69 4.70
C LEU A 178 0.30 -13.76 3.73
N LEU A 179 1.47 -13.25 4.10
CA LEU A 179 2.64 -13.23 3.22
C LEU A 179 3.12 -14.65 2.87
N PRO A 180 3.23 -15.62 3.80
CA PRO A 180 3.57 -17.01 3.47
C PRO A 180 2.55 -17.67 2.57
N LYS A 181 1.24 -17.47 2.79
CA LYS A 181 0.20 -18.01 1.89
C LYS A 181 0.33 -17.46 0.47
N VAL A 182 0.56 -16.16 0.33
CA VAL A 182 0.79 -15.50 -0.97
C VAL A 182 2.05 -16.07 -1.64
N ARG A 183 3.14 -16.25 -0.89
CA ARG A 183 4.38 -16.84 -1.40
C ARG A 183 4.17 -18.26 -1.91
N ASN A 184 3.46 -19.09 -1.14
CA ASN A 184 3.15 -20.48 -1.50
C ASN A 184 2.27 -20.56 -2.75
N ASP A 185 1.19 -19.78 -2.82
CA ASP A 185 0.30 -19.76 -3.99
C ASP A 185 1.05 -19.36 -5.27
N ILE A 186 1.95 -18.38 -5.20
CA ILE A 186 2.77 -18.00 -6.35
C ILE A 186 3.77 -19.10 -6.72
N ALA A 187 4.35 -19.78 -5.73
CA ALA A 187 5.31 -20.86 -5.96
C ALA A 187 4.64 -22.08 -6.61
N GLU A 188 3.43 -22.42 -6.20
CA GLU A 188 2.66 -23.56 -6.71
C GLU A 188 2.03 -23.26 -8.09
N ASN A 189 1.37 -22.11 -8.23
CA ASN A 189 0.56 -21.81 -9.42
C ASN A 189 1.29 -20.96 -10.46
N GLY A 190 2.47 -20.39 -10.14
CA GLY A 190 3.19 -19.44 -10.98
C GLY A 190 2.50 -18.08 -11.16
N ARG A 191 1.30 -17.91 -10.61
CA ARG A 191 0.47 -16.71 -10.65
C ARG A 191 -0.29 -16.58 -9.34
N LEU A 192 -0.54 -15.34 -8.92
CA LEU A 192 -1.29 -15.07 -7.69
C LEU A 192 -2.80 -15.21 -7.92
N CYS A 193 -3.47 -15.93 -7.01
CA CYS A 193 -4.90 -16.04 -6.93
C CYS A 193 -5.56 -14.65 -6.75
N VAL A 194 -6.70 -14.43 -7.43
CA VAL A 194 -7.43 -13.15 -7.37
C VAL A 194 -7.84 -12.79 -5.95
N HIS A 195 -8.30 -13.76 -5.15
CA HIS A 195 -8.70 -13.50 -3.76
C HIS A 195 -7.51 -13.15 -2.87
N LEU A 196 -6.34 -13.77 -3.07
CA LEU A 196 -5.15 -13.36 -2.33
C LEU A 196 -4.67 -11.97 -2.75
N PHE A 197 -4.84 -11.60 -4.03
CA PHE A 197 -4.57 -10.24 -4.49
C PHE A 197 -5.56 -9.22 -3.88
N GLU A 198 -6.85 -9.55 -3.78
CA GLU A 198 -7.84 -8.74 -3.06
C GLU A 198 -7.51 -8.62 -1.57
N ALA A 199 -6.99 -9.70 -0.96
CA ALA A 199 -6.54 -9.69 0.43
C ALA A 199 -5.35 -8.72 0.62
N LEU A 200 -4.40 -8.69 -0.32
CA LEU A 200 -3.31 -7.70 -0.32
C LEU A 200 -3.84 -6.27 -0.46
N ILE A 201 -4.81 -6.04 -1.35
CA ILE A 201 -5.47 -4.72 -1.45
C ILE A 201 -6.15 -4.36 -0.12
N ALA A 202 -6.83 -5.30 0.52
CA ALA A 202 -7.48 -5.06 1.80
C ALA A 202 -6.48 -4.74 2.92
N SER A 203 -5.30 -5.36 2.92
CA SER A 203 -4.24 -5.07 3.90
C SER A 203 -3.69 -3.64 3.81
N LEU A 204 -3.79 -3.01 2.64
CA LEU A 204 -3.42 -1.60 2.46
C LEU A 204 -4.35 -0.62 3.18
N PHE A 205 -5.48 -1.05 3.75
CA PHE A 205 -6.25 -0.20 4.67
C PHE A 205 -5.42 0.19 5.91
N ARG A 206 -4.46 -0.66 6.30
CA ARG A 206 -3.49 -0.43 7.37
C ARG A 206 -2.09 -0.38 6.77
N ILE A 207 -1.77 0.75 6.14
CA ILE A 207 -0.54 0.90 5.33
C ILE A 207 0.73 0.75 6.17
N ARG A 208 0.76 1.20 7.43
CA ARG A 208 1.95 1.09 8.29
C ARG A 208 2.34 -0.37 8.51
N GLU A 209 1.36 -1.18 8.91
CA GLU A 209 1.48 -2.61 9.14
C GLU A 209 1.79 -3.34 7.84
N PHE A 210 1.13 -2.98 6.74
CA PHE A 210 1.45 -3.50 5.41
C PHE A 210 2.91 -3.22 5.02
N LEU A 211 3.40 -2.00 5.24
CA LEU A 211 4.77 -1.63 4.86
C LEU A 211 5.81 -2.43 5.65
N ALA A 212 5.58 -2.60 6.95
CA ALA A 212 6.48 -3.33 7.83
C ALA A 212 6.43 -4.85 7.57
N ALA A 213 5.24 -5.45 7.58
CA ALA A 213 5.06 -6.91 7.56
C ALA A 213 5.06 -7.51 6.15
N ILE A 214 4.64 -6.77 5.13
CA ILE A 214 4.49 -7.30 3.76
C ILE A 214 5.47 -6.65 2.81
N PHE A 215 5.45 -5.33 2.69
CA PHE A 215 6.23 -4.63 1.67
C PHE A 215 7.74 -4.81 1.88
N TYR A 216 8.23 -4.57 3.10
CA TYR A 216 9.66 -4.61 3.40
C TYR A 216 10.29 -6.01 3.24
N PRO A 217 9.67 -7.12 3.70
CA PRO A 217 10.19 -8.45 3.39
C PRO A 217 10.07 -8.80 1.89
N TRP A 218 9.00 -8.38 1.24
CA TRP A 218 8.68 -8.86 -0.11
C TRP A 218 9.41 -8.12 -1.24
N ILE A 219 9.83 -6.87 -0.99
CA ILE A 219 10.58 -6.07 -1.97
C ILE A 219 11.91 -6.70 -2.38
N LYS A 220 12.51 -7.47 -1.47
CA LYS A 220 13.76 -8.20 -1.68
C LYS A 220 13.61 -9.36 -2.66
N GLU A 221 12.41 -9.94 -2.76
CA GLU A 221 12.16 -11.16 -3.53
C GLU A 221 11.37 -10.94 -4.82
N LYS A 222 10.22 -10.25 -4.77
CA LYS A 222 9.27 -10.18 -5.90
C LYS A 222 8.60 -8.82 -6.04
N GLY A 223 9.29 -7.88 -6.69
CA GLY A 223 8.75 -6.52 -6.93
C GLY A 223 7.62 -6.40 -7.96
N VAL A 224 7.39 -7.38 -8.85
CA VAL A 224 6.43 -7.23 -9.97
C VAL A 224 4.98 -7.14 -9.47
N ILE A 225 4.60 -8.02 -8.55
CA ILE A 225 3.25 -8.04 -7.97
C ILE A 225 3.04 -6.80 -7.10
N LEU A 226 4.05 -6.40 -6.32
CA LEU A 226 4.02 -5.15 -5.55
C LEU A 226 3.83 -3.92 -6.45
N ALA A 227 4.53 -3.84 -7.59
CA ALA A 227 4.36 -2.76 -8.55
C ALA A 227 2.92 -2.73 -9.11
N HIS A 228 2.35 -3.89 -9.43
CA HIS A 228 0.96 -3.98 -9.88
C HIS A 228 -0.04 -3.59 -8.78
N LEU A 229 0.20 -4.03 -7.54
CA LEU A 229 -0.59 -3.70 -6.37
C LEU A 229 -0.61 -2.18 -6.13
N ILE A 230 0.57 -1.54 -6.13
CA ILE A 230 0.70 -0.08 -5.96
C ILE A 230 -0.03 0.65 -7.08
N LYS A 231 0.10 0.21 -8.34
CA LYS A 231 -0.62 0.84 -9.47
C LYS A 231 -2.13 0.84 -9.23
N LYS A 232 -2.70 -0.27 -8.73
CA LYS A 232 -4.14 -0.41 -8.50
C LYS A 232 -4.64 0.24 -7.21
N ALA A 233 -3.88 0.18 -6.13
CA ALA A 233 -4.32 0.67 -4.83
C ALA A 233 -4.10 2.18 -4.66
N SER A 234 -4.91 2.80 -3.79
CA SER A 234 -4.68 4.17 -3.33
C SER A 234 -3.81 4.15 -2.08
N ILE A 235 -2.70 4.89 -2.08
CA ILE A 235 -1.73 4.94 -0.99
C ILE A 235 -1.52 6.41 -0.64
N ARG A 236 -1.48 6.77 0.66
CA ARG A 236 -1.25 8.18 1.06
C ARG A 236 0.18 8.60 0.75
N ALA A 237 0.38 9.90 0.45
CA ALA A 237 1.66 10.45 0.01
C ALA A 237 2.84 10.15 0.94
N HIS A 238 2.67 10.33 2.26
CA HIS A 238 3.75 10.09 3.22
C HIS A 238 4.19 8.62 3.28
N PHE A 239 3.24 7.67 3.24
CA PHE A 239 3.57 6.25 3.18
C PHE A 239 4.21 5.88 1.84
N SER A 240 3.77 6.51 0.76
CA SER A 240 4.39 6.34 -0.56
C SER A 240 5.84 6.82 -0.57
N ALA A 241 6.16 7.91 0.13
CA ALA A 241 7.51 8.42 0.28
C ALA A 241 8.41 7.46 1.08
N VAL A 242 7.88 6.85 2.15
CA VAL A 242 8.58 5.82 2.93
C VAL A 242 8.83 4.57 2.08
N ALA A 243 7.80 4.07 1.38
CA ALA A 243 7.92 2.91 0.49
C ALA A 243 8.96 3.14 -0.61
N LEU A 244 8.97 4.33 -1.21
CA LEU A 244 9.95 4.73 -2.21
C LEU A 244 11.36 4.73 -1.63
N SER A 245 11.54 5.32 -0.45
CA SER A 245 12.82 5.41 0.24
C SER A 245 13.39 4.03 0.58
N LEU A 246 12.55 3.13 1.13
CA LEU A 246 12.92 1.73 1.39
C LEU A 246 13.29 0.99 0.11
N THR A 247 12.61 1.27 -1.00
CA THR A 247 12.95 0.66 -2.29
C THR A 247 14.30 1.14 -2.82
N CYS A 248 14.65 2.40 -2.58
CA CYS A 248 15.90 3.01 -3.04
C CYS A 248 17.13 2.60 -2.21
N GLU A 249 16.94 2.14 -0.97
CA GLU A 249 18.03 1.64 -0.11
C GLU A 249 18.53 0.26 -0.56
N GLU A 250 17.69 -0.51 -1.23
CA GLU A 250 17.98 -1.85 -1.71
C GLU A 250 18.67 -1.82 -3.09
N ASP A 251 19.44 -2.84 -3.43
CA ASP A 251 20.14 -2.95 -4.73
C ASP A 251 19.23 -2.79 -5.97
N PHE A 252 19.82 -2.57 -7.13
CA PHE A 252 19.03 -2.55 -8.36
C PHE A 252 18.45 -3.93 -8.71
N SER A 253 17.18 -3.95 -9.09
CA SER A 253 16.59 -5.04 -9.87
C SER A 253 15.44 -4.52 -10.73
N ILE A 254 15.13 -5.23 -11.81
CA ILE A 254 14.01 -4.87 -12.70
C ILE A 254 12.69 -4.76 -11.91
N PRO A 255 12.31 -5.71 -11.04
CA PRO A 255 11.07 -5.61 -10.27
C PRO A 255 11.03 -4.39 -9.34
N ARG A 256 12.13 -4.06 -8.65
CA ARG A 256 12.22 -2.89 -7.78
C ARG A 256 12.13 -1.58 -8.57
N SER A 257 12.76 -1.52 -9.75
CA SER A 257 12.61 -0.40 -10.67
C SER A 257 11.15 -0.19 -11.12
N MET A 258 10.39 -1.27 -11.33
CA MET A 258 8.94 -1.17 -11.62
C MET A 258 8.13 -0.65 -10.43
N VAL A 259 8.53 -0.96 -9.19
CA VAL A 259 7.93 -0.42 -7.97
C VAL A 259 8.19 1.08 -7.85
N ILE A 260 9.43 1.52 -8.05
CA ILE A 260 9.81 2.94 -8.10
C ILE A 260 8.97 3.68 -9.15
N GLU A 261 8.93 3.15 -10.38
CA GLU A 261 8.12 3.70 -11.46
C GLU A 261 6.62 3.77 -11.09
N ALA A 262 6.09 2.73 -10.45
CA ALA A 262 4.69 2.69 -10.01
C ALA A 262 4.37 3.77 -8.98
N ILE A 263 5.26 4.00 -8.01
CA ILE A 263 5.12 5.03 -6.97
C ILE A 263 5.20 6.43 -7.58
N ILE A 264 6.23 6.70 -8.39
CA ILE A 264 6.42 8.02 -9.04
C ILE A 264 5.20 8.38 -9.91
N ASN A 265 4.64 7.41 -10.64
CA ASN A 265 3.47 7.63 -11.49
C ASN A 265 2.17 7.93 -10.71
N LYS A 266 2.16 7.79 -9.38
CA LYS A 266 1.06 8.29 -8.55
C LYS A 266 1.06 9.82 -8.42
N ARG A 267 2.17 10.49 -8.75
CA ARG A 267 2.30 11.96 -8.76
C ARG A 267 1.93 12.61 -7.42
N TYR A 268 2.26 11.95 -6.32
CA TYR A 268 2.09 12.52 -4.99
C TYR A 268 3.08 13.65 -4.75
N PHE A 269 2.71 14.62 -3.91
CA PHE A 269 3.68 15.57 -3.36
C PHE A 269 4.59 14.83 -2.38
N LEU A 270 5.85 14.63 -2.76
CA LEU A 270 6.83 13.90 -1.96
C LEU A 270 7.64 14.88 -1.10
N PRO A 271 7.97 14.53 0.16
CA PRO A 271 8.91 15.30 0.97
C PRO A 271 10.27 15.44 0.28
N GLU A 272 10.96 16.56 0.51
CA GLU A 272 12.27 16.85 -0.09
C GLU A 272 13.29 15.75 0.18
N ASP A 273 13.29 15.17 1.39
CA ASP A 273 14.17 14.06 1.75
C ASP A 273 13.96 12.82 0.87
N ALA A 274 12.72 12.52 0.49
CA ALA A 274 12.41 11.38 -0.37
C ALA A 274 12.87 11.64 -1.82
N VAL A 275 12.74 12.88 -2.29
CA VAL A 275 13.26 13.31 -3.59
C VAL A 275 14.79 13.24 -3.61
N ALA A 276 15.45 13.73 -2.57
CA ALA A 276 16.91 13.67 -2.43
C ALA A 276 17.42 12.22 -2.42
N ARG A 277 16.73 11.30 -1.73
CA ARG A 277 17.05 9.86 -1.78
C ARG A 277 16.90 9.28 -3.19
N LEU A 278 15.86 9.68 -3.93
CA LEU A 278 15.64 9.23 -5.30
C LEU A 278 16.73 9.76 -6.25
N VAL A 279 17.17 11.01 -6.08
CA VAL A 279 18.31 11.58 -6.80
C VAL A 279 19.59 10.82 -6.48
N ALA A 280 19.88 10.57 -5.20
CA ALA A 280 21.04 9.81 -4.76
C ALA A 280 21.02 8.37 -5.32
N TYR A 281 19.85 7.73 -5.35
CA TYR A 281 19.65 6.43 -5.96
C TYR A 281 20.05 6.45 -7.44
N PHE A 282 19.53 7.37 -8.26
CA PHE A 282 19.92 7.46 -9.68
C PHE A 282 21.38 7.86 -9.89
N ALA A 283 21.92 8.78 -9.07
CA ALA A 283 23.31 9.20 -9.14
C ALA A 283 24.29 8.06 -8.81
N SER A 284 23.90 7.09 -7.98
CA SER A 284 24.74 5.94 -7.64
C SER A 284 25.16 5.12 -8.87
N PHE A 285 24.33 5.09 -9.93
CA PHE A 285 24.59 4.39 -11.18
C PHE A 285 25.65 5.09 -12.08
N ASP A 286 26.06 6.32 -11.75
CA ASP A 286 27.19 6.99 -12.44
C ASP A 286 28.52 6.39 -12.00
N ASN A 287 28.66 6.02 -10.72
CA ASN A 287 29.91 5.52 -10.13
C ASN A 287 29.96 3.99 -10.02
N ALA A 288 28.80 3.34 -9.91
CA ALA A 288 28.72 1.89 -9.73
C ALA A 288 29.14 1.10 -10.99
N ASN A 289 29.65 -0.12 -10.78
CA ASN A 289 29.80 -1.08 -11.87
C ASN A 289 28.44 -1.69 -12.22
N CYS A 290 27.72 -1.04 -13.14
CA CYS A 290 26.39 -1.48 -13.58
C CYS A 290 26.41 -2.62 -14.61
N SER A 291 27.58 -3.14 -14.98
CA SER A 291 27.68 -4.18 -16.04
C SER A 291 26.88 -5.44 -15.72
N MET A 292 26.69 -5.75 -14.42
CA MET A 292 25.88 -6.88 -13.96
C MET A 292 24.37 -6.72 -14.27
N TYR A 293 23.91 -5.49 -14.52
CA TYR A 293 22.50 -5.17 -14.76
C TYR A 293 22.18 -4.95 -16.24
N PHE A 294 23.19 -4.98 -17.10
CA PHE A 294 23.00 -4.66 -18.50
C PHE A 294 22.20 -5.75 -19.22
N THR A 295 21.37 -5.30 -20.15
CA THR A 295 20.69 -6.19 -21.09
C THR A 295 21.70 -6.77 -22.07
N SER A 296 21.26 -7.69 -22.95
CA SER A 296 22.07 -8.23 -24.05
C SER A 296 22.67 -7.16 -24.97
N GLU A 297 22.12 -5.94 -24.94
CA GLU A 297 22.60 -4.79 -25.71
C GLU A 297 23.63 -3.94 -24.96
N GLY A 298 24.10 -4.39 -23.78
CA GLY A 298 25.12 -3.70 -23.01
C GLY A 298 24.66 -2.40 -22.35
N ARG A 299 23.35 -2.25 -22.07
CA ARG A 299 22.74 -1.03 -21.51
C ARG A 299 21.83 -1.34 -20.33
N MET A 300 21.53 -0.31 -19.53
CA MET A 300 20.55 -0.43 -18.44
C MET A 300 19.16 -0.88 -18.96
N PRO A 301 18.35 -1.59 -18.16
CA PRO A 301 17.02 -2.02 -18.55
C PRO A 301 16.07 -0.86 -18.85
N LEU A 302 15.10 -1.08 -19.73
CA LEU A 302 14.09 -0.08 -20.10
C LEU A 302 13.30 0.47 -18.89
N THR A 303 13.01 -0.37 -17.90
CA THR A 303 12.30 0.04 -16.67
C THR A 303 13.09 1.09 -15.90
N TRP A 304 14.41 1.01 -15.89
CA TRP A 304 15.27 2.00 -15.24
C TRP A 304 15.15 3.35 -15.96
N PHE A 305 15.28 3.37 -17.29
CA PHE A 305 15.11 4.59 -18.08
C PHE A 305 13.71 5.20 -17.93
N LYS A 306 12.66 4.38 -17.91
CA LYS A 306 11.29 4.84 -17.65
C LYS A 306 11.13 5.44 -16.26
N SER A 307 11.68 4.80 -15.23
CA SER A 307 11.63 5.32 -13.87
C SER A 307 12.36 6.66 -13.73
N LEU A 308 13.51 6.83 -14.41
CA LEU A 308 14.27 8.09 -14.44
C LEU A 308 13.53 9.19 -15.22
N LEU A 309 12.89 8.83 -16.33
CA LEU A 309 12.07 9.76 -17.10
C LEU A 309 10.90 10.27 -16.26
N SER A 310 10.10 9.36 -15.68
CA SER A 310 8.96 9.74 -14.83
C SER A 310 9.41 10.57 -13.61
N PHE A 311 10.57 10.27 -13.04
CA PHE A 311 11.16 11.09 -11.98
C PHE A 311 11.34 12.54 -12.42
N LEU A 312 11.99 12.78 -13.57
CA LEU A 312 12.26 14.13 -14.06
C LEU A 312 11.00 14.85 -14.59
N GLU A 313 10.01 14.11 -15.08
CA GLU A 313 8.73 14.70 -15.50
C GLU A 313 8.00 15.37 -14.33
N PHE A 314 7.99 14.73 -13.16
CA PHE A 314 7.19 15.17 -12.01
C PHE A 314 7.98 15.85 -10.89
N TYR A 315 9.25 15.49 -10.70
CA TYR A 315 10.04 15.90 -9.52
C TYR A 315 11.32 16.68 -9.86
N ARG A 316 11.50 17.15 -11.11
CA ARG A 316 12.68 17.95 -11.53
C ARG A 316 12.92 19.21 -10.69
N GLU A 317 11.87 19.79 -10.12
CA GLU A 317 11.96 21.04 -9.35
C GLU A 317 12.67 20.84 -8.01
N GLY A 318 12.67 19.61 -7.48
CA GLY A 318 13.41 19.25 -6.26
C GLY A 318 14.87 18.85 -6.50
N VAL A 319 15.39 18.99 -7.72
CA VAL A 319 16.79 18.64 -8.06
C VAL A 319 17.69 19.86 -7.89
N ARG A 320 18.77 19.70 -7.11
CA ARG A 320 19.75 20.77 -6.87
C ARG A 320 20.67 20.97 -8.08
N PRO A 321 21.25 22.17 -8.27
CA PRO A 321 22.16 22.44 -9.40
C PRO A 321 23.39 21.52 -9.44
N GLU A 322 23.91 21.09 -8.29
CA GLU A 322 25.05 20.16 -8.19
C GLU A 322 24.66 18.75 -8.65
N GLU A 323 23.45 18.30 -8.28
CA GLU A 323 22.89 17.01 -8.66
C GLU A 323 22.57 16.95 -10.15
N ARG A 324 22.15 18.08 -10.73
CA ARG A 324 21.93 18.22 -12.17
C ARG A 324 23.17 17.82 -12.97
N GLU A 325 24.36 18.24 -12.56
CA GLU A 325 25.61 17.86 -13.24
C GLU A 325 25.88 16.35 -13.16
N GLN A 326 25.56 15.72 -12.03
CA GLN A 326 25.64 14.26 -11.88
C GLN A 326 24.67 13.55 -12.82
N LEU A 327 23.44 14.03 -12.97
CA LEU A 327 22.45 13.47 -13.89
C LEU A 327 22.87 13.63 -15.36
N VAL A 328 23.53 14.74 -15.71
CA VAL A 328 24.11 14.92 -17.06
C VAL A 328 25.19 13.87 -17.34
N ARG A 329 26.08 13.62 -16.37
CA ARG A 329 27.12 12.58 -16.49
C ARG A 329 26.51 11.18 -16.62
N LEU A 330 25.51 10.88 -15.79
CA LEU A 330 24.75 9.64 -15.84
C LEU A 330 24.17 9.39 -17.25
N CYS A 331 23.60 10.40 -17.89
CA CYS A 331 23.03 10.30 -19.24
C CYS A 331 24.08 10.16 -20.37
N ARG A 332 25.35 10.45 -20.10
CA ARG A 332 26.47 10.17 -21.04
C ARG A 332 26.93 8.73 -20.91
N ARG A 333 26.91 8.19 -19.69
CA ARG A 333 27.31 6.81 -19.40
C ARG A 333 26.26 5.80 -19.85
N HIS A 334 24.99 6.08 -19.56
CA HIS A 334 23.87 5.20 -19.89
C HIS A 334 22.95 5.87 -20.91
N GLU A 335 22.95 5.37 -22.14
CA GLU A 335 22.20 5.95 -23.25
C GLU A 335 21.15 4.97 -23.81
N HIS A 336 19.95 5.49 -24.01
CA HIS A 336 18.84 4.83 -24.69
C HIS A 336 18.41 5.70 -25.89
N PRO A 337 18.41 5.17 -27.12
CA PRO A 337 18.21 5.97 -28.35
C PRO A 337 16.98 6.87 -28.34
N SER A 338 15.86 6.39 -27.80
CA SER A 338 14.58 7.13 -27.83
C SER A 338 14.28 7.91 -26.56
N ILE A 339 14.86 7.55 -25.39
CA ILE A 339 14.42 8.07 -24.08
C ILE A 339 15.44 9.07 -23.52
N THR A 340 16.73 8.79 -23.68
CA THR A 340 17.78 9.69 -23.19
C THR A 340 17.70 11.11 -23.78
N PRO A 341 17.30 11.34 -25.05
CA PRO A 341 17.07 12.69 -25.55
C PRO A 341 16.02 13.47 -24.76
N GLU A 342 14.92 12.82 -24.37
CA GLU A 342 13.84 13.43 -23.56
C GLU A 342 14.32 13.73 -22.15
N ILE A 343 15.03 12.77 -21.52
CA ILE A 343 15.67 12.95 -20.21
C ILE A 343 16.62 14.16 -20.23
N ARG A 344 17.49 14.27 -21.25
CA ARG A 344 18.41 15.40 -21.40
C ARG A 344 17.67 16.73 -21.56
N ALA A 345 16.56 16.74 -22.30
CA ALA A 345 15.72 17.93 -22.45
C ALA A 345 15.14 18.37 -21.10
N LEU A 346 14.63 17.44 -20.28
CA LEU A 346 14.09 17.73 -18.95
C LEU A 346 15.16 18.24 -17.99
N ILE A 347 16.37 17.65 -18.00
CA ILE A 347 17.51 18.13 -17.21
C ILE A 347 17.92 19.56 -17.63
N GLY A 348 17.79 19.89 -18.91
CA GLY A 348 18.04 21.23 -19.44
C GLY A 348 17.12 22.30 -18.86
N LEU A 349 15.92 21.94 -18.41
CA LEU A 349 14.95 22.86 -17.79
C LEU A 349 15.23 23.13 -16.31
N ILE A 350 16.12 22.37 -15.67
CA ILE A 350 16.49 22.56 -14.26
C ILE A 350 17.37 23.81 -14.14
N PRO A 351 17.05 24.77 -13.24
CA PRO A 351 17.84 25.99 -13.05
C PRO A 351 19.30 25.70 -12.67
N THR A 352 20.22 26.52 -13.19
CA THR A 352 21.67 26.42 -12.91
C THR A 352 22.11 27.15 -11.65
N THR A 353 21.24 27.97 -11.06
CA THR A 353 21.55 28.87 -9.95
C THR A 353 20.47 28.72 -8.89
N THR A 354 20.90 28.53 -7.64
CA THR A 354 20.02 28.57 -6.46
C THR A 354 19.41 29.97 -6.40
N GLN A 355 18.09 30.09 -6.63
CA GLN A 355 17.44 31.36 -6.33
C GLN A 355 17.52 31.57 -4.82
N PRO A 356 17.97 32.75 -4.34
CA PRO A 356 17.93 33.05 -2.93
C PRO A 356 16.46 33.04 -2.49
N SER A 357 16.13 32.19 -1.53
CA SER A 357 14.82 32.16 -0.88
C SER A 357 14.50 33.54 -0.34
N THR A 358 13.51 34.21 -0.93
CA THR A 358 12.88 35.43 -0.41
C THR A 358 11.78 35.11 0.57
#